data_AF-Q1MC87-F1
#
_entry.id   AF-Q1MC87-F1
#
_cell.length_a   1.000
_cell.length_b   1.000
_cell.length_c   1.000
_cell.angle_alpha   90.00
_cell.angle_beta   90.00
_cell.angle_gamma   90.00
#
_symmetry.space_group_name_H-M   'P 1'
#
loop_
_entity.id
_entity.type
_entity.pdbx_description
1 polymer ?
#
loop_
_entity_poly.entity_id
_entity_poly.type
_entity_poly.pdbx_seq_one_letter_code
_entity_poly.pdbx_strand_id
1 'polypeptide(L)'
;MKPIETFEPNDLVYELTDLERLLDTIRNLLVEDVDYRLPDGARNIPLDRVSSLVNIAHFHVAYLAKGINHFDVPGAYVSRRELEERADA
;
A
#
# COMPACT_ATOMS: atom_id res chain seq x y z
N MET A 1 1.66 -0.69 -13.90
CA MET A 1 0.89 -1.91 -14.22
C MET A 1 -0.16 -1.58 -15.27
N LYS A 2 -0.46 -2.51 -16.20
CA LYS A 2 -1.63 -2.37 -17.07
C LYS A 2 -2.89 -2.62 -16.23
N PRO A 3 -3.98 -1.85 -16.42
CA PRO A 3 -5.24 -2.15 -15.75
C PRO A 3 -5.69 -3.55 -16.20
N ILE A 4 -5.95 -4.44 -15.24
CA ILE A 4 -6.51 -5.76 -15.51
C ILE A 4 -8.02 -5.55 -15.57
N GLU A 5 -8.65 -5.87 -16.70
CA GLU A 5 -10.11 -5.70 -16.88
C GLU A 5 -10.94 -6.59 -15.94
N THR A 6 -10.31 -7.59 -15.31
CA THR A 6 -10.89 -8.53 -14.35
C THR A 6 -10.27 -8.39 -12.95
N PHE A 7 -10.01 -7.17 -12.51
CA PHE A 7 -9.47 -6.93 -11.16
C PHE A 7 -10.54 -7.28 -10.12
N GLU A 8 -10.39 -8.43 -9.46
CA GLU A 8 -11.33 -8.84 -8.42
C GLU A 8 -11.01 -8.09 -7.11
N PRO A 9 -12.01 -7.80 -6.27
CA PRO A 9 -11.79 -7.12 -4.99
C PRO A 9 -10.78 -7.82 -4.07
N ASN A 10 -10.64 -9.14 -4.18
CA ASN A 10 -9.61 -9.90 -3.46
C ASN A 10 -8.21 -9.52 -3.94
N ASP A 11 -8.01 -9.28 -5.25
CA ASP A 11 -6.74 -8.83 -5.80
C ASP A 11 -6.32 -7.48 -5.22
N LEU A 12 -7.28 -6.60 -4.88
CA LEU A 12 -7.01 -5.32 -4.23
C LEU A 12 -6.34 -5.49 -2.86
N VAL A 13 -6.73 -6.53 -2.11
CA VAL A 13 -6.15 -6.82 -0.79
C VAL A 13 -4.69 -7.23 -0.93
N TYR A 14 -4.39 -8.11 -1.89
CA TYR A 14 -3.02 -8.54 -2.17
C TYR A 14 -2.15 -7.39 -2.67
N GLU A 15 -2.63 -6.62 -3.65
CA GLU A 15 -1.87 -5.50 -4.24
C GLU A 15 -1.58 -4.39 -3.21
N LEU A 16 -2.53 -4.07 -2.33
CA LEU A 16 -2.30 -3.07 -1.27
C LEU A 16 -1.38 -3.60 -0.17
N THR A 17 -1.43 -4.90 0.13
CA THR A 17 -0.49 -5.54 1.08
C THR A 17 0.93 -5.57 0.52
N ASP A 18 1.08 -5.88 -0.76
CA ASP A 18 2.40 -5.90 -1.40
C ASP A 18 2.97 -4.48 -1.54
N LEU A 19 2.12 -3.48 -1.83
CA LEU A 19 2.54 -2.08 -1.83
C LEU A 19 2.97 -1.61 -0.43
N GLU A 20 2.27 -2.04 0.62
CA GLU A 20 2.64 -1.74 2.01
C GLU A 20 4.04 -2.28 2.33
N ARG A 21 4.29 -3.56 2.02
CA ARG A 21 5.59 -4.21 2.23
C ARG A 21 6.71 -3.55 1.46
N LEU A 22 6.45 -3.15 0.21
CA LEU A 22 7.40 -2.43 -0.61
C LEU A 22 7.79 -1.09 0.04
N LEU A 23 6.80 -0.33 0.50
CA LEU A 23 7.03 0.96 1.14
C LEU A 23 7.74 0.83 2.48
N ASP A 24 7.42 -0.17 3.29
CA ASP A 24 8.13 -0.43 4.54
C ASP A 24 9.59 -0.83 4.27
N THR A 25 9.84 -1.65 3.25
CA THR A 25 11.21 -2.01 2.83
C THR A 25 12.00 -0.78 2.43
N ILE A 26 11.45 0.09 1.58
CA ILE A 26 12.12 1.34 1.17
C ILE A 26 12.39 2.23 2.39
N ARG A 27 11.41 2.34 3.28
CA ARG A 27 11.54 3.14 4.51
C ARG A 27 12.65 2.60 5.41
N ASN A 28 12.76 1.30 5.61
CA ASN A 28 13.79 0.69 6.44
C ASN A 28 15.18 0.92 5.84
N LEU A 29 15.34 0.74 4.52
CA LEU A 29 16.59 1.08 3.81
C LEU A 29 16.97 2.55 4.00
N LEU A 30 16.01 3.47 3.89
CA LEU A 30 16.23 4.90 4.09
C LEU A 30 16.62 5.26 5.54
N VAL A 31 16.31 4.42 6.52
CA VAL A 31 16.64 4.65 7.94
C VAL A 31 17.97 4.00 8.31
N GLU A 32 18.22 2.79 7.82
CA GLU A 32 19.35 1.96 8.25
C GLU A 32 20.62 2.20 7.42
N ASP A 33 20.49 2.40 6.11
CA ASP A 33 21.62 2.31 5.18
C ASP A 33 22.04 3.65 4.56
N VAL A 34 21.29 4.73 4.81
CA VAL A 34 21.45 6.00 4.09
C VAL A 34 22.06 7.08 4.97
N ASP A 35 23.20 7.65 4.53
CA ASP A 35 23.76 8.87 5.11
C ASP A 35 23.05 10.11 4.55
N TYR A 36 22.46 10.90 5.43
CA TYR A 36 21.77 12.15 5.10
C TYR A 36 22.74 13.35 5.04
N ARG A 37 24.05 13.13 5.12
CA ARG A 37 25.06 14.15 4.93
C ARG A 37 25.61 14.11 3.51
N LEU A 38 25.79 15.30 2.94
CA LEU A 38 26.52 15.50 1.71
C LEU A 38 28.04 15.38 1.98
N PRO A 39 28.88 15.23 0.94
CA PRO A 39 30.34 15.11 1.10
C PRO A 39 31.01 16.30 1.81
N ASP A 40 30.37 17.46 1.81
CA ASP A 40 30.80 18.67 2.52
C ASP A 40 30.32 18.72 3.98
N GLY A 41 29.60 17.68 4.44
CA GLY A 41 29.00 17.59 5.76
C GLY A 41 27.66 18.31 5.92
N ALA A 42 27.16 18.99 4.88
CA ALA A 42 25.84 19.63 4.89
C ALA A 42 24.71 18.58 4.87
N ARG A 43 23.53 18.96 5.34
CA ARG A 43 22.36 18.06 5.34
C ARG A 43 21.75 17.93 3.94
N ASN A 44 21.47 16.71 3.52
CA ASN A 44 20.84 16.39 2.23
C ASN A 44 19.30 16.60 2.31
N ILE A 45 18.88 17.86 2.24
CA ILE A 45 17.47 18.28 2.31
C ILE A 45 16.57 17.58 1.27
N PRO A 46 16.99 17.37 0.00
CA PRO A 46 16.21 16.58 -0.95
C PRO A 46 15.92 15.16 -0.44
N LEU A 47 16.91 14.49 0.14
CA LEU A 47 16.76 13.14 0.67
C LEU A 47 15.85 13.09 1.90
N ASP A 48 15.94 14.09 2.78
CA ASP A 48 14.98 14.25 3.89
C ASP A 48 13.53 14.36 3.39
N ARG A 49 13.31 15.11 2.30
CA ARG A 49 11.98 15.24 1.69
C ARG A 49 11.50 13.92 1.10
N VAL A 50 12.37 13.18 0.41
CA VAL A 50 12.03 11.84 -0.11
C VAL A 50 11.67 10.89 1.03
N SER A 51 12.47 10.85 2.09
CA SER A 51 12.19 10.04 3.29
C SER A 51 10.85 10.42 3.94
N SER A 52 10.54 11.72 4.01
CA SER A 52 9.25 12.20 4.51
C SER A 52 8.07 11.73 3.64
N LEU A 53 8.21 11.79 2.31
CA LEU A 53 7.18 11.35 1.37
C LEU A 53 6.94 9.84 1.45
N VAL A 54 8.01 9.05 1.54
CA VAL A 54 7.93 7.59 1.72
C VAL A 54 7.21 7.25 3.02
N ASN A 55 7.53 7.94 4.12
CA ASN A 55 6.83 7.75 5.40
C ASN A 55 5.32 8.03 5.27
N ILE A 56 4.94 9.15 4.65
CA ILE A 56 3.52 9.50 4.43
C ILE A 56 2.82 8.41 3.60
N ALA A 57 3.42 8.03 2.48
CA ALA A 57 2.87 6.98 1.61
C ALA A 57 2.71 5.65 2.37
N HIS A 58 3.73 5.23 3.10
CA HIS A 58 3.71 4.02 3.92
C HIS A 58 2.56 4.04 4.92
N PHE A 59 2.40 5.11 5.71
CA PHE A 59 1.32 5.20 6.70
C PHE A 59 -0.07 5.14 6.08
N HIS A 60 -0.28 5.81 4.94
CA HIS A 60 -1.57 5.75 4.24
C HIS A 60 -1.86 4.37 3.68
N VAL A 61 -0.88 3.72 3.05
CA VAL A 61 -1.07 2.39 2.49
C VAL A 61 -1.25 1.35 3.61
N ALA A 62 -0.46 1.42 4.69
CA ALA A 62 -0.63 0.53 5.84
C ALA A 62 -2.01 0.68 6.51
N TYR A 63 -2.53 1.91 6.60
CA TYR A 63 -3.90 2.14 7.08
C TYR A 63 -4.95 1.47 6.18
N LEU A 64 -4.81 1.61 4.85
CA LEU A 64 -5.72 0.99 3.88
C LEU A 64 -5.61 -0.54 3.88
N ALA A 65 -4.40 -1.09 3.85
CA ALA A 65 -4.13 -2.53 3.89
C ALA A 65 -4.72 -3.17 5.15
N LYS A 66 -4.59 -2.52 6.31
CA LYS A 66 -5.25 -2.97 7.54
C LYS A 66 -6.77 -2.90 7.45
N GLY A 67 -7.30 -1.83 6.85
CA GLY A 67 -8.75 -1.60 6.71
C GLY A 67 -9.43 -2.61 5.79
N ILE A 68 -8.75 -3.09 4.76
CA ILE A 68 -9.30 -4.05 3.79
C ILE A 68 -9.02 -5.51 4.16
N ASN A 69 -8.18 -5.78 5.17
CA ASN A 69 -7.76 -7.14 5.52
C ASN A 69 -8.94 -8.06 5.90
N HIS A 70 -10.07 -7.49 6.33
CA HIS A 70 -11.28 -8.27 6.60
C HIS A 70 -11.97 -8.81 5.34
N PHE A 71 -11.57 -8.35 4.15
CA PHE A 71 -12.02 -8.88 2.87
C PHE A 71 -11.17 -10.06 2.39
N ASP A 72 -10.07 -10.41 3.08
CA ASP A 72 -9.24 -11.59 2.81
C ASP A 72 -9.89 -12.89 3.33
N VAL A 73 -11.19 -13.07 3.08
CA VAL A 73 -11.89 -14.34 3.32
C VAL A 73 -12.78 -14.71 2.13
N PRO A 74 -12.89 -16.01 1.79
CA PRO A 74 -13.76 -16.45 0.70
C PRO A 74 -15.21 -15.98 0.89
N GLY A 75 -15.73 -15.19 -0.05
CA GLY A 75 -17.09 -14.65 -0.01
C GLY A 75 -17.29 -13.41 0.87
N ALA A 76 -16.22 -12.78 1.38
CA ALA A 76 -16.31 -11.52 2.12
C ALA A 76 -16.87 -10.37 1.28
N TYR A 77 -16.55 -10.40 -0.01
CA TYR A 77 -17.06 -9.47 -0.98
C TYR A 77 -18.26 -10.11 -1.67
N VAL A 78 -19.45 -9.56 -1.40
CA VAL A 78 -20.66 -9.82 -2.19
C VAL A 78 -21.04 -8.48 -2.79
N SER A 79 -20.99 -8.38 -4.11
CA SER A 79 -21.42 -7.15 -4.77
C SER A 79 -22.91 -6.93 -4.50
N ARG A 80 -23.33 -5.66 -4.49
CA ARG A 80 -24.74 -5.29 -4.32
C ARG A 80 -25.64 -5.99 -5.36
N ARG A 81 -25.12 -6.18 -6.57
CA ARG A 81 -25.79 -6.89 -7.65
C ARG A 81 -25.98 -8.39 -7.35
N GLU A 82 -24.97 -9.06 -6.81
CA GLU A 82 -25.10 -10.48 -6.40
C GLU A 82 -26.05 -10.65 -5.21
N LEU A 83 -26.17 -9.64 -4.33
CA LEU A 83 -27.18 -9.63 -3.26
C LEU A 83 -28.59 -9.47 -3.82
N GLU A 84 -28.78 -8.61 -4.82
CA GLU A 84 -30.07 -8.39 -5.49
C GLU A 84 -30.48 -9.65 -6.28
N GLU A 85 -29.56 -10.28 -7.03
CA GLU A 85 -29.81 -11.52 -7.77
C GLU A 85 -30.13 -12.73 -6.87
N ARG A 86 -29.58 -12.77 -5.65
CA ARG A 86 -29.94 -13.80 -4.64
C ARG A 86 -31.26 -13.53 -3.92
N ALA A 87 -31.71 -12.28 -3.85
CA ALA A 87 -32.99 -11.92 -3.21
C ALA A 87 -34.18 -12.23 -4.12
N ASP A 88 -33.96 -12.28 -5.43
CA ASP A 88 -34.96 -12.57 -6.47
C ASP A 88 -35.04 -14.06 -6.87
N ALA A 89 -34.22 -14.94 -6.26
CA ALA A 89 -34.15 -16.38 -6.51
C ALA A 89 -34.79 -17.21 -5.39
#